data_AF-A0A7G5MPV4-F1
#
_entry.id   AF-A0A7G5MPV4-F1
#
_cell.length_a   1.000
_cell.length_b   1.000
_cell.length_c   1.000
_cell.angle_alpha   90.00
_cell.angle_beta   90.00
_cell.angle_gamma   90.00
#
_symmetry.space_group_name_H-M   'P 1'
#
loop_
_entity.id
_entity.type
_entity.pdbx_description
1 polymer ?
#
loop_
_entity_poly.entity_id
_entity_poly.type
_entity_poly.pdbx_seq_one_letter_code
_entity_poly.pdbx_strand_id
1 'polypeptide(L)'
;MKDTTPIYFHSAAYAHEHGELDQYRASHKANIACKEAIEQAIADNYRDNRLGSACVQQVLQQFDPDRIFYVLANTVRQKDYDGRISCDNKAWAQTIPVCEDKDGFGYDRNVYFVVDRSHTGLMDLFLTQARRECALTQEKPSVRNSLNKNVGQQAAHSDKTKMKKEQER
;
A
#
# COMPACT_ATOMS: atom_id res chain seq x y z
N MET A 1 12.20 -1.55 -12.31
CA MET A 1 10.84 -1.02 -12.60
C MET A 1 9.94 -1.52 -11.49
N LYS A 2 8.97 -0.70 -11.06
CA LYS A 2 8.01 -1.06 -10.01
C LYS A 2 7.04 -2.12 -10.54
N ASP A 3 6.70 -3.12 -9.72
CA ASP A 3 5.68 -4.12 -10.06
C ASP A 3 4.29 -3.47 -9.99
N THR A 4 3.64 -3.38 -11.16
CA THR A 4 2.31 -2.81 -11.34
C THR A 4 1.28 -3.87 -11.70
N THR A 5 1.55 -5.15 -11.43
CA THR A 5 0.57 -6.22 -11.61
C THR A 5 -0.71 -5.85 -10.84
N PRO A 6 -1.93 -6.06 -11.38
CA PRO A 6 -3.17 -5.77 -10.67
C PRO A 6 -3.46 -6.83 -9.59
N ILE A 7 -4.11 -6.45 -8.49
CA ILE A 7 -4.49 -7.41 -7.44
C ILE A 7 -5.73 -8.16 -7.93
N TYR A 8 -5.66 -9.48 -7.93
CA TYR A 8 -6.77 -10.34 -8.30
C TYR A 8 -7.59 -10.71 -7.05
N PHE A 9 -8.86 -10.30 -7.02
CA PHE A 9 -9.76 -10.41 -5.86
C PHE A 9 -10.75 -11.59 -5.99
N HIS A 10 -10.29 -12.74 -6.48
CA HIS A 10 -11.10 -13.96 -6.53
C HIS A 10 -10.24 -15.20 -6.25
N SER A 11 -10.91 -16.31 -5.93
CA SER A 11 -10.24 -17.59 -5.67
C SER A 11 -9.67 -18.21 -6.95
N ALA A 12 -8.75 -19.16 -6.78
CA ALA A 12 -8.19 -19.93 -7.89
C ALA A 12 -9.27 -20.73 -8.65
N ALA A 13 -10.29 -21.21 -7.93
CA ALA A 13 -11.43 -21.92 -8.50
C ALA A 13 -12.24 -21.03 -9.44
N TYR A 14 -12.56 -19.81 -8.99
CA TYR A 14 -13.24 -18.81 -9.83
C TYR A 14 -12.42 -18.49 -11.09
N ALA A 15 -11.11 -18.27 -10.92
CA ALA A 15 -10.21 -18.01 -12.05
C ALA A 15 -10.19 -19.16 -13.06
N HIS A 16 -10.23 -20.42 -12.59
CA HIS A 16 -10.31 -21.59 -13.45
C HIS A 16 -11.62 -21.64 -14.23
N GLU A 17 -12.75 -21.41 -13.57
CA GLU A 17 -14.08 -21.43 -14.18
C GLU A 17 -14.28 -20.32 -15.24
N HIS A 18 -13.62 -19.17 -15.04
CA HIS A 18 -13.77 -18.00 -15.92
C HIS A 18 -12.63 -17.84 -16.93
N GLY A 19 -11.66 -18.75 -16.95
CA GLY A 19 -10.50 -18.67 -17.86
C GLY A 19 -9.50 -17.55 -17.50
N GLU A 20 -9.52 -17.08 -16.26
CA GLU A 20 -8.70 -15.98 -15.73
C GLU A 20 -7.47 -16.46 -14.93
N LEU A 21 -7.13 -17.75 -15.05
CA LEU A 21 -6.03 -18.40 -14.30
C LEU A 21 -4.69 -17.69 -14.41
N ASP A 22 -4.35 -17.16 -15.58
CA ASP A 22 -3.07 -16.48 -15.78
C ASP A 22 -3.02 -15.15 -15.00
N GLN A 23 -4.13 -14.43 -14.89
CA GLN A 23 -4.25 -13.22 -14.07
C GLN A 23 -4.11 -13.55 -12.58
N TYR A 24 -4.80 -14.59 -12.12
CA TYR A 24 -4.65 -15.10 -10.76
C TYR A 24 -3.20 -15.48 -10.46
N ARG A 25 -2.56 -16.27 -11.32
CA ARG A 25 -1.16 -16.72 -11.13
C ARG A 25 -0.19 -15.55 -11.10
N ALA A 26 -0.36 -14.57 -11.98
CA ALA A 26 0.47 -13.37 -12.01
C ALA A 26 0.32 -12.56 -10.70
N SER A 27 -0.92 -12.29 -10.28
CA SER A 27 -1.18 -11.58 -9.02
C SER A 27 -0.67 -12.35 -7.81
N HIS A 28 -0.87 -13.66 -7.75
CA HIS A 28 -0.40 -14.51 -6.65
C HIS A 28 1.14 -14.52 -6.57
N LYS A 29 1.82 -14.60 -7.72
CA LYS A 29 3.29 -14.48 -7.79
C LYS A 29 3.76 -13.10 -7.29
N ALA A 30 3.07 -12.03 -7.68
CA ALA A 30 3.37 -10.67 -7.20
C ALA A 30 3.13 -10.53 -5.68
N ASN A 31 2.11 -11.20 -5.12
CA ASN A 31 1.87 -11.22 -3.67
C ASN A 31 3.01 -11.91 -2.92
N ILE A 32 3.48 -13.06 -3.42
CA ILE A 32 4.64 -13.76 -2.84
C ILE A 32 5.89 -12.89 -2.94
N ALA A 33 6.17 -12.28 -4.10
CA ALA A 33 7.32 -11.41 -4.27
C ALA A 33 7.25 -10.19 -3.33
N CYS A 34 6.07 -9.62 -3.12
CA CYS A 34 5.85 -8.53 -2.18
C CYS A 34 6.07 -8.97 -0.73
N LYS A 35 5.59 -10.15 -0.33
CA LYS A 35 5.90 -10.76 0.99
C LYS A 35 7.41 -10.84 1.17
N GLU A 36 8.11 -11.44 0.22
CA GLU A 36 9.56 -11.66 0.31
C GLU A 36 10.33 -10.34 0.39
N ALA A 37 9.90 -9.32 -0.36
CA ALA A 37 10.50 -7.99 -0.29
C ALA A 37 10.30 -7.32 1.07
N ILE A 38 9.13 -7.50 1.71
CA ILE A 38 8.88 -7.01 3.08
C ILE A 38 9.80 -7.73 4.06
N GLU A 39 9.90 -9.06 3.97
CA GLU A 39 10.76 -9.86 4.85
C GLU A 39 12.23 -9.46 4.72
N GLN A 40 12.69 -9.28 3.49
CA GLN A 40 14.06 -8.84 3.19
C GLN A 40 14.30 -7.42 3.71
N ALA A 41 13.38 -6.49 3.46
CA ALA A 41 13.52 -5.11 3.94
C ALA A 41 13.60 -5.06 5.48
N ILE A 42 12.78 -5.84 6.19
CA ILE A 42 12.85 -5.94 7.65
C ILE A 42 14.21 -6.50 8.09
N ALA A 43 14.69 -7.58 7.45
CA ALA A 43 15.98 -8.18 7.78
C ALA A 43 17.16 -7.23 7.55
N ASP A 44 17.13 -6.45 6.46
CA ASP A 44 18.20 -5.51 6.09
C ASP A 44 18.25 -4.30 7.03
N ASN A 45 17.07 -3.83 7.48
CA ASN A 45 16.92 -2.57 8.22
C ASN A 45 16.73 -2.75 9.73
N TYR A 46 16.82 -3.97 10.26
CA TYR A 46 16.73 -4.23 11.69
C TYR A 46 18.11 -4.31 12.35
N ARG A 47 18.46 -3.29 13.15
CA ARG A 47 19.71 -3.17 13.91
C ARG A 47 19.45 -2.52 15.26
N ASP A 48 20.23 -2.86 16.29
CA ASP A 48 20.16 -2.26 17.63
C ASP A 48 18.73 -2.22 18.23
N ASN A 49 17.96 -3.29 18.01
CA ASN A 49 16.56 -3.41 18.42
C ASN A 49 15.62 -2.33 17.85
N ARG A 50 15.95 -1.79 16.68
CA ARG A 50 15.15 -0.77 15.99
C ARG A 50 15.00 -1.13 14.51
N LEU A 51 13.80 -0.86 13.98
CA LEU A 51 13.52 -0.95 12.56
C LEU A 51 13.76 0.42 11.92
N GLY A 52 14.75 0.50 11.02
CA GLY A 52 15.11 1.74 10.34
C GLY A 52 14.00 2.27 9.44
N SER A 53 13.88 3.59 9.33
CA SER A 53 12.85 4.25 8.51
C SER A 53 13.00 4.02 7.00
N ALA A 54 14.17 3.57 6.54
CA ALA A 54 14.37 3.22 5.14
C ALA A 54 13.66 1.90 4.73
N CYS A 55 13.26 1.08 5.72
CA CYS A 55 12.66 -0.23 5.49
C CYS A 55 11.41 -0.16 4.61
N VAL A 56 10.50 0.78 4.90
CA VAL A 56 9.25 0.92 4.14
C VAL A 56 9.53 1.47 2.74
N GLN A 57 10.43 2.44 2.62
CA GLN A 57 10.82 3.03 1.34
C GLN A 57 11.42 1.99 0.37
N GLN A 58 12.21 1.04 0.87
CA GLN A 58 12.78 -0.05 0.07
C GLN A 58 11.69 -0.91 -0.59
N VAL A 59 10.58 -1.15 0.09
CA VAL A 59 9.44 -1.91 -0.47
C VAL A 59 8.60 -1.05 -1.39
N LEU A 60 8.37 0.23 -1.03
CA LEU A 60 7.62 1.19 -1.86
C LEU A 60 8.26 1.48 -3.22
N GLN A 61 9.58 1.30 -3.34
CA GLN A 61 10.29 1.39 -4.63
C GLN A 61 9.97 0.22 -5.57
N GLN A 62 9.56 -0.92 -5.01
CA GLN A 62 9.31 -2.15 -5.76
C GLN A 62 7.82 -2.42 -5.97
N PHE A 63 6.96 -2.06 -5.02
CA PHE A 63 5.54 -2.39 -5.03
C PHE A 63 4.65 -1.20 -4.71
N ASP A 64 3.44 -1.20 -5.28
CA ASP A 64 2.43 -0.20 -4.95
C ASP A 64 1.92 -0.36 -3.52
N PRO A 65 1.58 0.76 -2.83
CA PRO A 65 1.05 0.71 -1.47
C PRO A 65 -0.12 -0.25 -1.31
N ASP A 66 -1.00 -0.32 -2.31
CA ASP A 66 -2.18 -1.20 -2.29
C ASP A 66 -1.79 -2.67 -2.17
N ARG A 67 -0.73 -3.11 -2.87
CA ARG A 67 -0.25 -4.49 -2.79
C ARG A 67 0.43 -4.78 -1.46
N ILE A 68 1.24 -3.84 -0.97
CA ILE A 68 1.88 -3.95 0.34
C ILE A 68 0.80 -4.10 1.42
N PHE A 69 -0.23 -3.26 1.37
CA PHE A 69 -1.34 -3.32 2.32
C PHE A 69 -2.18 -4.58 2.19
N TYR A 70 -2.41 -5.06 0.98
CA TYR A 70 -3.11 -6.34 0.77
C TYR A 70 -2.37 -7.51 1.42
N VAL A 71 -1.05 -7.62 1.20
CA VAL A 71 -0.21 -8.68 1.79
C VAL A 71 -0.15 -8.57 3.32
N LEU A 72 0.01 -7.35 3.86
CA LEU A 72 0.04 -7.12 5.30
C LEU A 72 -1.31 -7.39 5.96
N ALA A 73 -2.42 -6.99 5.33
CA ALA A 73 -3.76 -7.28 5.83
C ALA A 73 -4.03 -8.78 5.88
N ASN A 74 -3.67 -9.52 4.82
CA ASN A 74 -3.73 -10.98 4.84
C ASN A 74 -2.88 -11.57 5.98
N THR A 75 -1.64 -11.10 6.12
CA THR A 75 -0.72 -11.56 7.18
C THR A 75 -1.33 -11.36 8.58
N VAL A 76 -1.91 -10.18 8.84
CA VAL A 76 -2.53 -9.88 10.13
C VAL A 76 -3.77 -10.75 10.36
N ARG A 77 -4.63 -10.93 9.35
CA ARG A 77 -5.83 -11.78 9.44
C ARG A 77 -5.46 -13.25 9.73
N GLN A 78 -4.44 -13.78 9.08
CA GLN A 78 -3.94 -15.15 9.30
C GLN A 78 -3.27 -15.31 10.68
N LYS A 79 -2.78 -14.22 11.28
CA LYS A 79 -2.11 -14.20 12.58
C LYS A 79 -2.91 -13.45 13.65
N ASP A 80 -4.23 -13.36 13.52
CA ASP A 80 -5.06 -12.55 14.43
C ASP A 80 -4.97 -13.04 15.89
N TYR A 81 -4.65 -14.32 16.10
CA TYR A 81 -4.39 -14.90 17.42
C TYR A 81 -3.09 -14.42 18.08
N ASP A 82 -2.14 -13.85 17.33
CA ASP A 82 -0.83 -13.44 17.85
C ASP A 82 -0.96 -12.12 18.64
N GLY A 83 -0.65 -12.17 19.93
CA GLY A 83 -0.73 -11.02 20.83
C GLY A 83 0.32 -9.92 20.58
N ARG A 84 1.31 -10.18 19.72
CA ARG A 84 2.34 -9.18 19.35
C ARG A 84 1.85 -8.17 18.31
N ILE A 85 0.74 -8.47 17.63
CA ILE A 85 0.11 -7.54 16.68
C ILE A 85 -0.79 -6.59 17.45
N SER A 86 -0.64 -5.29 17.22
CA SER A 86 -1.44 -4.27 17.88
C SER A 86 -2.93 -4.36 17.51
N CYS A 87 -3.81 -4.01 18.44
CA CYS A 87 -5.26 -3.97 18.19
C CYS A 87 -5.61 -3.04 17.02
N ASP A 88 -4.91 -1.92 16.88
CA ASP A 88 -5.11 -0.95 15.79
C ASP A 88 -4.77 -1.54 14.41
N ASN A 89 -3.74 -2.39 14.33
CA ASN A 89 -3.38 -3.07 13.09
C ASN A 89 -4.33 -4.23 12.79
N LYS A 90 -4.81 -4.95 13.81
CA LYS A 90 -5.87 -5.96 13.65
C LYS A 90 -7.16 -5.35 13.11
N ALA A 91 -7.62 -4.27 13.73
CA ALA A 91 -8.82 -3.54 13.29
C ALA A 91 -8.65 -3.01 11.86
N TRP A 92 -7.49 -2.44 11.52
CA TRP A 92 -7.19 -1.99 10.17
C TRP A 92 -7.17 -3.14 9.15
N ALA A 93 -6.62 -4.30 9.49
CA ALA A 93 -6.58 -5.43 8.55
C ALA A 93 -7.98 -5.93 8.17
N GLN A 94 -8.97 -5.77 9.05
CA GLN A 94 -10.38 -6.10 8.75
C GLN A 94 -11.03 -5.11 7.77
N THR A 95 -10.47 -3.92 7.56
CA THR A 95 -11.01 -2.95 6.60
C THR A 95 -10.56 -3.23 5.16
N ILE A 96 -9.54 -4.07 4.97
CA ILE A 96 -9.00 -4.39 3.64
C ILE A 96 -9.65 -5.68 3.13
N PRO A 97 -10.31 -5.67 1.97
CA PRO A 97 -10.93 -6.87 1.42
C PRO A 97 -9.84 -7.84 0.95
N VAL A 98 -9.68 -8.93 1.70
CA VAL A 98 -8.87 -10.11 1.29
C VAL A 98 -9.84 -11.25 1.05
N CYS A 99 -9.90 -11.71 -0.20
CA CYS A 99 -10.71 -12.84 -0.61
C CYS A 99 -10.05 -14.14 -0.15
N GLU A 100 -10.79 -14.97 0.56
CA GLU A 100 -10.33 -16.31 0.95
C GLU A 100 -10.17 -17.19 -0.29
N ASP A 101 -9.05 -17.91 -0.39
CA ASP A 101 -8.79 -18.82 -1.51
C ASP A 101 -8.71 -20.26 -0.99
N LYS A 102 -9.87 -20.82 -0.63
CA LYS A 102 -9.95 -22.19 -0.12
C LYS A 102 -9.74 -23.21 -1.23
N ASP A 103 -8.86 -24.17 -0.99
CA ASP A 103 -8.72 -25.34 -1.85
C ASP A 103 -9.87 -26.35 -1.65
N GLY A 104 -9.84 -27.45 -2.41
CA GLY A 104 -10.85 -28.51 -2.32
C GLY A 104 -10.92 -29.24 -0.97
N PHE A 105 -9.94 -29.01 -0.08
CA PHE A 105 -9.90 -29.54 1.28
C PHE A 105 -10.24 -28.46 2.33
N GLY A 106 -10.54 -27.23 1.91
CA GLY A 106 -10.89 -26.11 2.78
C GLY A 106 -9.69 -25.33 3.31
N TYR A 107 -8.46 -25.62 2.87
CA TYR A 107 -7.27 -24.87 3.26
C TYR A 107 -7.17 -23.57 2.47
N ASP A 108 -7.02 -22.45 3.17
CA ASP A 108 -6.82 -21.15 2.54
C ASP A 108 -5.41 -21.05 1.95
N ARG A 109 -5.31 -20.91 0.64
CA ARG A 109 -4.06 -20.73 -0.10
C ARG A 109 -3.39 -19.39 0.18
N ASN A 110 -4.11 -18.44 0.79
CA ASN A 110 -3.51 -17.17 1.17
C ASN A 110 -2.38 -17.30 2.20
N VAL A 111 -2.20 -18.46 2.84
CA VAL A 111 -1.04 -18.75 3.71
C VAL A 111 0.30 -18.58 2.99
N TYR A 112 0.36 -18.76 1.66
CA TYR A 112 1.62 -18.70 0.90
C TYR A 112 2.27 -17.31 0.87
N PHE A 113 1.47 -16.25 1.02
CA PHE A 113 1.98 -14.86 1.06
C PHE A 113 1.83 -14.21 2.43
N VAL A 114 1.78 -15.01 3.51
CA VAL A 114 1.90 -14.52 4.88
C VAL A 114 3.36 -14.20 5.20
N VAL A 115 3.66 -13.01 5.70
CA VAL A 115 5.00 -12.61 6.18
C VAL A 115 5.33 -13.39 7.45
N ASP A 116 6.12 -14.45 7.34
CA ASP A 116 6.38 -15.45 8.38
C ASP A 116 7.86 -15.63 8.74
N ARG A 117 8.79 -15.26 7.84
CA ARG A 117 10.23 -15.30 8.12
C ARG A 117 10.65 -14.21 9.11
N SER A 118 9.97 -13.08 9.11
CA SER A 118 10.20 -11.99 10.07
C SER A 118 9.44 -12.22 11.37
N HIS A 119 10.04 -11.83 12.50
CA HIS A 119 9.36 -11.87 13.81
C HIS A 119 8.08 -11.04 13.78
N THR A 120 6.95 -11.57 14.31
CA THR A 120 5.63 -10.92 14.20
C THR A 120 5.63 -9.47 14.72
N GLY A 121 6.34 -9.19 15.81
CA GLY A 121 6.44 -7.82 16.33
C GLY A 121 7.17 -6.85 15.38
N LEU A 122 8.13 -7.33 14.58
CA LEU A 122 8.79 -6.49 13.57
C LEU A 122 7.88 -6.24 12.37
N MET A 123 7.08 -7.23 11.99
CA MET A 123 6.05 -7.06 10.97
C MET A 123 4.99 -6.04 11.40
N ASP A 124 4.53 -6.09 12.66
CA ASP A 124 3.60 -5.09 13.21
C ASP A 124 4.19 -3.67 13.24
N LEU A 125 5.47 -3.54 13.61
CA LEU A 125 6.20 -2.27 13.54
C LEU A 125 6.32 -1.76 12.10
N PHE A 126 6.65 -2.63 11.15
CA PHE A 126 6.71 -2.29 9.73
C PHE A 126 5.36 -1.80 9.22
N LEU A 127 4.27 -2.50 9.52
CA LEU A 127 2.92 -2.10 9.13
C LEU A 127 2.55 -0.73 9.69
N THR A 128 2.89 -0.48 10.96
CA THR A 128 2.66 0.83 11.58
C THR A 128 3.42 1.95 10.87
N GLN A 129 4.69 1.70 10.48
CA GLN A 129 5.48 2.66 9.70
C GLN A 129 4.90 2.85 8.29
N ALA A 130 4.54 1.76 7.61
CA ALA A 130 3.98 1.79 6.25
C ALA A 130 2.69 2.61 6.16
N ARG A 131 1.78 2.42 7.13
CA ARG A 131 0.53 3.20 7.23
C ARG A 131 0.80 4.70 7.39
N ARG A 132 1.78 5.08 8.23
CA ARG A 132 2.16 6.49 8.44
C ARG A 132 2.77 7.11 7.17
N GLU A 133 3.71 6.43 6.55
CA GLU A 133 4.41 6.96 5.36
C GLU A 133 3.47 7.13 4.15
N CYS A 134 2.55 6.18 3.95
CA CYS A 134 1.58 6.27 2.86
C CYS A 134 0.52 7.36 3.12
N ALA A 135 0.06 7.53 4.37
CA ALA A 135 -0.84 8.63 4.72
C ALA A 135 -0.21 10.00 4.43
N LEU A 136 1.06 10.19 4.80
CA LEU A 136 1.80 11.42 4.51
C LEU A 136 1.99 11.69 3.00
N THR A 137 1.94 10.66 2.17
CA THR A 137 2.08 10.78 0.72
C THR A 137 0.73 11.11 0.06
N GLN A 138 -0.38 10.58 0.59
CA GLN A 138 -1.74 10.88 0.11
C GLN A 138 -2.22 12.29 0.44
N GLU A 139 -1.71 12.93 1.51
CA GLU A 139 -2.03 14.32 1.87
C GLU A 139 -1.33 15.37 0.97
N LYS A 140 -0.23 15.00 0.30
CA LYS A 140 0.63 15.94 -0.46
C LYS A 140 0.20 16.36 -1.88
N PRO A 141 -0.78 15.76 -2.59
CA PRO A 141 -1.20 16.26 -3.89
C PRO A 141 -2.17 17.45 -3.81
N SER A 142 -2.84 17.68 -2.67
CA SER A 142 -3.94 18.66 -2.58
C SER A 142 -3.45 20.11 -2.35
N VAL A 143 -2.43 20.33 -1.52
CA VAL A 143 -1.96 21.69 -1.19
C VAL A 143 -1.21 22.32 -2.38
N ARG A 144 -0.46 21.53 -3.16
CA ARG A 144 0.32 22.04 -4.30
C ARG A 144 -0.57 22.50 -5.46
N ASN A 145 -1.71 21.83 -5.68
CA ASN A 145 -2.71 22.22 -6.67
C ASN A 145 -3.46 23.50 -6.28
N SER A 146 -3.68 23.73 -4.98
CA SER A 146 -4.30 24.96 -4.46
C SER A 146 -3.37 26.17 -4.56
N LEU A 147 -2.06 25.99 -4.36
CA LEU A 147 -1.06 27.06 -4.50
C LEU A 147 -0.88 27.51 -5.97
N ASN A 148 -0.93 26.59 -6.94
CA ASN A 148 -0.82 26.94 -8.36
C ASN A 148 -2.08 27.64 -8.92
N LYS A 149 -3.27 27.42 -8.34
CA LYS A 149 -4.49 28.16 -8.73
C LYS A 149 -4.46 29.62 -8.27
N ASN A 150 -3.82 29.90 -7.13
CA ASN A 150 -3.76 31.26 -6.57
C ASN A 150 -2.77 32.17 -7.30
N VAL A 151 -1.70 31.63 -7.88
CA VAL A 151 -0.71 32.43 -8.65
C VAL A 151 -1.30 32.91 -9.99
N GLY A 152 -2.16 32.12 -10.64
CA GLY A 152 -2.81 32.49 -11.90
C GLY A 152 -3.90 33.56 -11.76
N GLN A 153 -4.54 33.68 -10.59
CA GLN A 153 -5.63 34.65 -10.37
C GLN A 153 -5.11 36.05 -9.95
N GLN A 154 -3.90 36.15 -9.38
CA GLN A 154 -3.31 37.45 -9.06
C GLN A 154 -2.69 38.17 -10.28
N ALA A 155 -2.22 37.42 -11.28
CA ALA A 155 -1.71 38.01 -12.53
C ALA A 155 -2.83 38.59 -13.42
N ALA A 156 -4.04 38.03 -13.37
CA ALA A 156 -5.17 38.49 -14.18
C ALA A 156 -5.88 39.75 -13.63
N HIS A 157 -5.63 40.11 -12.36
CA HIS A 157 -6.28 41.27 -11.74
C HIS A 157 -5.46 42.56 -11.82
N SER A 158 -4.14 42.49 -12.04
CA SER A 158 -3.28 43.66 -12.21
C SER A 158 -3.38 44.31 -13.59
N ASP A 159 -3.71 43.55 -14.65
CA ASP A 159 -3.83 44.09 -16.02
C ASP A 159 -5.15 44.82 -16.30
N LYS A 160 -6.24 44.47 -15.62
CA LYS A 160 -7.55 45.14 -15.82
C LYS A 160 -7.63 46.54 -15.21
N THR A 161 -6.73 46.87 -14.28
CA THR A 161 -6.77 48.16 -13.56
C THR A 161 -6.10 49.29 -14.34
N LYS A 162 -5.29 48.98 -15.37
CA LYS A 162 -4.61 50.00 -16.18
C LYS A 162 -5.44 50.54 -17.36
N MET A 163 -6.35 49.76 -17.94
CA MET A 163 -7.11 50.23 -19.11
C MET A 163 -8.28 51.18 -18.79
N LYS A 164 -8.72 51.26 -17.52
CA LYS A 164 -9.89 52.09 -17.16
C LYS A 164 -9.56 53.56 -16.86
N LYS A 165 -8.29 53.97 -16.92
CA LYS A 165 -7.86 55.34 -16.58
C LYS A 165 -7.53 56.23 -17.78
N GLU A 166 -7.65 55.73 -19.00
CA GLU A 166 -7.28 56.47 -20.22
C GLU A 166 -8.47 56.80 -21.15
N GLN A 167 -9.70 56.49 -20.72
CA GLN A 167 -10.92 56.74 -21.51
C GLN A 167 -11.78 57.92 -21.03
N GLU A 168 -11.29 58.72 -20.08
CA GLU A 168 -11.85 60.04 -19.75
C GLU A 168 -10.81 61.12 -20.05
N ARG A 169 -10.72 61.52 -21.32
CA ARG A 169 -10.21 62.84 -21.70
C ARG A 169 -10.79 63.32 -23.01
#